data_AF-A0A4Q3Y6L9-F1
#
_entry.id   AF-A0A4Q3Y6L9-F1
#
_cell.length_a   1.000
_cell.length_b   1.000
_cell.length_c   1.000
_cell.angle_alpha   90.00
_cell.angle_beta   90.00
_cell.angle_gamma   90.00
#
_symmetry.space_group_name_H-M   'P 1'
#
loop_
_entity.id
_entity.type
_entity.pdbx_description
1 polymer ?
#
loop_
_entity_poly.entity_id
_entity_poly.type
_entity_poly.pdbx_seq_one_letter_code
_entity_poly.pdbx_strand_id
1 'polypeptide(L)' 'MANEAADWIEWAGGECPVAGDAPVHIKLRDGTMSDNWKDRILPVGTPMVAGALSWAHGGAYDPDTDIIAYRIAQVSK' A
#
# COMPACT_ATOMS: atom_id res chain seq x y z
N MET A 1 9.25 -9.71 -19.61
CA MET A 1 9.43 -8.31 -19.21
C MET A 1 8.18 -7.91 -18.45
N ALA A 2 8.34 -7.52 -17.18
CA ALA A 2 7.37 -6.91 -16.26
C ALA A 2 5.89 -7.32 -16.37
N ASN A 3 5.46 -8.28 -15.53
CA ASN A 3 4.06 -8.36 -15.10
C ASN A 3 3.84 -7.31 -13.98
N GLU A 4 3.91 -6.03 -14.33
CA GLU A 4 3.80 -4.89 -13.41
C GLU A 4 2.35 -4.55 -13.01
N ALA A 5 1.39 -5.39 -13.39
CA ALA A 5 -0.02 -5.21 -13.07
C ALA A 5 -0.53 -6.36 -12.19
N ALA A 6 0.11 -6.62 -11.05
CA ALA A 6 -0.65 -7.27 -9.98
C ALA A 6 -1.75 -6.27 -9.59
N ASP A 7 -3.01 -6.69 -9.70
CA ASP A 7 -4.24 -5.88 -9.69
C ASP A 7 -4.29 -4.87 -8.53
N TRP A 8 -3.78 -3.66 -8.77
CA TRP A 8 -3.91 -2.55 -7.83
C TRP A 8 -5.38 -2.12 -7.81
N ILE A 9 -5.97 -2.14 -6.62
CA ILE A 9 -7.31 -1.65 -6.36
C ILE A 9 -7.21 -0.18 -5.96
N GLU A 10 -7.79 0.70 -6.77
CA GLU A 10 -7.89 2.11 -6.43
C GLU A 10 -8.72 2.31 -5.17
N TRP A 11 -8.27 3.21 -4.31
CA TRP A 11 -8.93 3.55 -3.06
C TRP A 11 -9.13 5.06 -2.99
N ALA A 12 -10.39 5.49 -3.04
CA ALA A 12 -10.78 6.90 -3.04
C ALA A 12 -10.85 7.52 -1.63
N GLY A 13 -10.29 6.83 -0.62
CA GLY A 13 -10.40 7.20 0.78
C GLY A 13 -11.55 6.51 1.52
N GLY A 14 -11.66 6.80 2.83
CA GLY A 14 -12.67 6.22 3.72
C GLY A 14 -12.07 5.28 4.75
N GLU A 15 -12.79 4.21 5.09
CA GLU A 15 -12.29 3.17 5.99
C GLU A 15 -11.35 2.20 5.27
N CYS A 16 -10.52 1.48 6.04
CA CYS A 16 -9.70 0.39 5.53
C CYS A 16 -10.58 -0.67 4.83
N PRO A 17 -10.39 -0.94 3.53
CA PRO A 17 -11.28 -1.78 2.74
C PRO A 17 -11.03 -3.29 2.92
N VAL A 18 -9.99 -3.67 3.67
CA VAL A 18 -9.58 -5.06 3.90
C VAL A 18 -9.53 -5.37 5.40
N ALA A 19 -9.49 -6.66 5.73
CA ALA A 19 -9.31 -7.12 7.10
C ALA A 19 -8.00 -6.58 7.70
N GLY A 20 -8.02 -6.23 8.99
CA GLY A 20 -6.88 -5.57 9.65
C GLY A 20 -5.60 -6.41 9.70
N ASP A 21 -5.70 -7.73 9.64
CA ASP A 21 -4.58 -8.67 9.59
C ASP A 21 -4.12 -9.01 8.16
N ALA A 22 -4.82 -8.52 7.14
CA ALA A 22 -4.49 -8.81 5.75
C ALA A 22 -3.14 -8.18 5.36
N PRO A 23 -2.21 -8.96 4.78
CA PRO A 23 -0.99 -8.41 4.21
C PRO A 23 -1.31 -7.69 2.90
N VAL A 24 -0.88 -6.44 2.78
CA VAL A 24 -1.13 -5.58 1.61
C VAL A 24 0.14 -4.88 1.14
N HIS A 25 0.16 -4.56 -0.15
CA HIS A 25 1.00 -3.51 -0.68
C HIS A 25 0.17 -2.26 -0.90
N ILE A 26 0.76 -1.09 -0.68
CA ILE A 26 0.15 0.21 -0.93
C ILE A 26 0.92 1.01 -1.98
N LYS A 27 0.17 1.88 -2.64
CA LYS A 27 0.67 2.92 -3.54
C LYS A 27 0.20 4.27 -3.01
N LEU A 28 1.17 5.16 -2.86
CA LEU A 28 0.98 6.53 -2.42
C LEU A 28 0.78 7.47 -3.62
N ARG A 29 0.21 8.65 -3.37
CA ARG A 29 -0.06 9.64 -4.43
C ARG A 29 1.20 10.13 -5.15
N ASP A 30 2.31 10.24 -4.43
CA ASP A 30 3.62 10.64 -4.96
C ASP A 30 4.22 9.61 -5.95
N GLY A 31 3.60 8.43 -6.07
CA GLY A 31 4.05 7.32 -6.91
C GLY A 31 4.88 6.28 -6.17
N THR A 32 5.21 6.51 -4.90
CA THR A 32 5.92 5.56 -4.04
C THR A 32 5.06 4.32 -3.82
N MET A 33 5.67 3.15 -3.94
CA MET A 33 5.01 1.87 -3.71
C MET A 33 5.75 1.11 -2.61
N SER A 34 5.01 0.47 -1.72
CA SER A 34 5.61 -0.34 -0.65
C SER A 34 6.49 -1.49 -1.15
N ASP A 35 6.30 -1.94 -2.39
CA ASP A 35 7.12 -2.98 -3.01
C ASP A 35 8.47 -2.49 -3.52
N ASN A 36 8.66 -1.18 -3.70
CA ASN A 36 9.91 -0.58 -4.18
C ASN A 36 10.50 0.48 -3.24
N TRP A 37 9.92 0.63 -2.04
CA TRP A 37 10.33 1.61 -1.05
C TRP A 37 11.74 1.31 -0.51
N LYS A 38 12.71 2.16 -0.83
CA LYS A 38 14.13 1.98 -0.46
C LYS A 38 14.51 2.58 0.89
N ASP A 39 13.75 3.55 1.38
CA ASP A 39 14.08 4.34 2.57
C ASP A 39 13.45 3.80 3.87
N ARG A 40 12.87 2.59 3.85
CA ARG A 40 12.31 1.95 5.05
C ARG A 40 13.22 0.85 5.59
N ILE A 41 13.07 0.60 6.89
CA ILE A 41 13.75 -0.49 7.64
C ILE A 41 13.39 -1.88 7.05
N LEU A 42 12.23 -1.99 6.40
CA LEU A 42 11.77 -3.25 5.83
C LEU A 42 12.41 -3.53 4.47
N PRO A 43 12.74 -4.80 4.16
CA PRO A 43 13.17 -5.18 2.82
C PRO A 43 12.14 -4.78 1.76
N VAL A 44 12.65 -4.36 0.60
CA VAL A 44 11.88 -4.14 -0.64
C VAL A 44 10.97 -5.36 -0.90
N GLY A 45 9.69 -5.11 -1.15
CA GLY A 45 8.70 -6.17 -1.39
C GLY A 45 8.08 -6.78 -0.12
N THR A 46 8.39 -6.27 1.07
CA THR A 46 7.73 -6.74 2.31
C THR A 46 6.30 -6.19 2.38
N PRO A 47 5.26 -7.05 2.44
CA PRO A 47 3.90 -6.59 2.60
C PRO A 47 3.67 -6.04 4.02
N MET A 48 2.78 -5.06 4.12
CA MET A 48 2.40 -4.43 5.39
C MET A 48 1.06 -4.98 5.87
N VAL A 49 0.87 -5.06 7.18
CA VAL A 49 -0.43 -5.44 7.76
C VAL A 49 -1.38 -4.25 7.61
N ALA A 50 -2.55 -4.47 7.02
CA ALA A 50 -3.48 -3.39 6.68
C ALA A 50 -3.90 -2.55 7.90
N GLY A 51 -4.14 -3.18 9.04
CA GLY A 51 -4.49 -2.49 10.29
C GLY A 51 -3.34 -1.69 10.92
N ALA A 52 -2.10 -1.87 10.46
CA ALA A 52 -0.94 -1.09 10.89
C ALA A 52 -0.71 0.16 10.02
N LEU A 53 -1.49 0.33 8.95
CA LEU A 53 -1.41 1.47 8.05
C LEU A 53 -2.36 2.57 8.48
N SER A 54 -1.93 3.83 8.31
CA SER A 54 -2.82 4.98 8.37
C SER A 54 -3.55 5.09 7.04
N TRP A 55 -4.75 4.53 6.96
CA TRP A 55 -5.65 4.71 5.81
C TRP A 55 -6.20 6.14 5.83
N ALA A 56 -5.50 7.04 5.16
CA ALA A 56 -5.89 8.44 5.02
C ALA A 56 -5.86 8.86 3.55
N HIS A 57 -6.83 9.68 3.16
CA HIS A 57 -6.89 10.28 1.83
C HIS A 57 -6.89 11.80 1.94
N GLY A 58 -6.01 12.48 1.19
CA GLY A 58 -5.97 13.94 1.14
C GLY A 58 -5.33 14.63 2.36
N GLY A 59 -4.30 14.03 2.95
CA GLY A 59 -3.51 14.66 4.01
C GLY A 59 -2.88 15.96 3.52
N ALA A 60 -3.46 17.10 3.89
CA ALA A 60 -2.92 18.44 3.57
C ALA A 60 -1.51 18.69 4.14
N TYR A 61 -0.99 17.77 4.96
CA TYR A 61 0.24 17.94 5.73
C TYR A 61 1.34 16.92 5.39
N ASP A 62 1.04 15.81 4.72
CA ASP A 62 2.05 14.82 4.36
C ASP A 62 1.63 13.97 3.15
N PRO A 63 2.08 14.32 1.92
CA PRO A 63 1.79 13.55 0.72
C PRO A 63 2.35 12.12 0.77
N ASP A 64 3.34 11.85 1.65
CA ASP A 64 4.00 10.55 1.81
C ASP A 64 3.12 9.55 2.60
N THR A 65 1.89 9.95 2.92
CA THR A 65 0.90 9.12 3.63
C THR A 65 -0.43 8.99 2.88
N ASP A 66 -0.60 9.65 1.74
CA ASP A 66 -1.84 9.63 0.96
C ASP A 66 -1.93 8.35 0.13
N ILE A 67 -2.56 7.33 0.71
CA ILE A 67 -2.78 6.04 0.03
C ILE A 67 -3.85 6.27 -1.03
N ILE A 68 -3.55 5.85 -2.27
CA ILE A 68 -4.47 5.98 -3.41
C ILE A 68 -4.83 4.64 -4.06
N ALA A 69 -4.04 3.59 -3.77
CA ALA A 69 -4.34 2.24 -4.19
C ALA A 69 -3.67 1.22 -3.27
N TYR A 70 -4.20 0.02 -3.27
CA TYR A 70 -3.65 -1.11 -2.52
C TYR A 70 -3.82 -2.40 -3.31
N ARG A 71 -3.10 -3.44 -2.92
CA ARG A 71 -3.37 -4.81 -3.36
C ARG A 71 -3.10 -5.77 -2.22
N ILE A 72 -3.85 -6.87 -2.18
CA ILE A 72 -3.59 -7.94 -1.20
C ILE A 72 -2.34 -8.70 -1.63
N ALA A 73 -1.40 -8.87 -0.70
CA ALA A 73 -0.20 -9.66 -0.95
C ALA A 73 -0.60 -11.13 -1.10
N GLN A 74 -0.18 -11.74 -2.21
CA GLN A 74 -0.38 -13.17 -2.41
C GLN A 74 0.49 -13.92 -1.41
N VAL A 75 -0.13 -14.66 -0.50
CA VAL A 75 0.59 -15.58 0.37
C VAL A 75 0.87 -16.83 -0.46
N SER A 76 2.13 -17.02 -0.86
CA SER A 76 2.56 -18.29 -1.45
C SER A 76 2.33 -19.39 -0.42
N LYS A 77 1.43 -20.33 -0.72
CA LYS A 77 1.20 -21.54 0.08
C LYS A 77 2.42 -22.44 0.12
#